data_AF-A0A139WUE8-F1
#
_entry.id   AF-A0A139WUE8-F1
#
_cell.length_a   1.000
_cell.length_b   1.000
_cell.length_c   1.000
_cell.angle_alpha   90.00
_cell.angle_beta   90.00
_cell.angle_gamma   90.00
#
_symmetry.space_group_name_H-M   'P 1'
#
loop_
_entity.id
_entity.type
_entity.pdbx_description
1 polymer ?
#
loop_
_entity_poly.entity_id
_entity_poly.type
_entity_poly.pdbx_seq_one_letter_code
_entity_poly.pdbx_strand_id
1 'polypeptide(L)'
;MFADRSRNYGVRYWRDLFNPRQLLCHGTSVEVFRELLEKEELQGTLDETTKAAFIYLSFALDKLLNYNSRMSVWMPTREVVANTFNRHDFAFCWSYAEMAPLITGLGYDWAIAQTGKCIEELIELSRPDIDIKKASSKSKQLDLKLTTSFTCPNITITNDSGDNLVHLEDSSVDAVVFDPPYYDNVMYAELSDFFYVWLKRTAGYVYPEFFTRQLTDKENEAVANPAKFQGEKGAKALATKDYQERMASIFAECRRVLKEDGILTLMFTHKAQGVEVLPVSITYTGFAGEEGEVAEAAKDFDVLESLRRLAFSEKVARPKQLELWLNIQIA
;
A
#
# COMPACT_ATOMS: atom_id res chain seq x y z
N MET A 1 -13.08 -9.74 12.62
CA MET A 1 -14.56 -9.69 12.55
C MET A 1 -14.92 -8.48 11.70
N PHE A 2 -15.97 -8.55 10.88
CA PHE A 2 -16.46 -7.42 10.07
C PHE A 2 -16.70 -6.19 10.94
N ALA A 3 -16.31 -5.00 10.49
CA ALA A 3 -16.41 -3.74 11.24
C ALA A 3 -17.76 -3.64 11.98
N ASP A 4 -17.71 -3.62 13.31
CA ASP A 4 -18.90 -3.81 14.17
C ASP A 4 -20.04 -2.84 13.84
N ARG A 5 -19.71 -1.61 13.44
CA ARG A 5 -20.69 -0.60 13.06
C ARG A 5 -21.52 -0.98 11.84
N SER A 6 -20.93 -1.67 10.88
CA SER A 6 -21.62 -1.99 9.62
C SER A 6 -22.70 -3.07 9.83
N ARG A 7 -22.60 -3.87 10.90
CA ARG A 7 -23.67 -4.79 11.33
C ARG A 7 -24.94 -4.08 11.74
N ASN A 8 -24.83 -2.87 12.30
CA ASN A 8 -25.98 -2.05 12.69
C ASN A 8 -26.80 -1.62 11.47
N TYR A 9 -26.21 -1.64 10.28
CA TYR A 9 -26.85 -1.30 9.01
C TYR A 9 -27.20 -2.52 8.16
N GLY A 10 -27.25 -3.71 8.76
CA GLY A 10 -27.66 -4.94 8.09
C GLY A 10 -26.60 -5.57 7.20
N VAL A 11 -25.36 -5.07 7.22
CA VAL A 11 -24.24 -5.68 6.51
C VAL A 11 -23.64 -6.76 7.42
N ARG A 12 -23.82 -8.03 7.08
CA ARG A 12 -23.35 -9.17 7.90
C ARG A 12 -22.24 -9.98 7.23
N TYR A 13 -22.21 -9.92 5.90
CA TYR A 13 -21.27 -10.64 5.05
C TYR A 13 -20.62 -9.68 4.06
N TRP A 14 -19.43 -10.03 3.54
CA TRP A 14 -18.73 -9.23 2.53
C TRP A 14 -19.56 -8.96 1.28
N ARG A 15 -20.40 -9.91 0.87
CA ARG A 15 -21.34 -9.72 -0.25
C ARG A 15 -22.36 -8.61 0.00
N ASP A 16 -22.70 -8.32 1.26
CA ASP A 16 -23.72 -7.33 1.61
C ASP A 16 -23.21 -5.89 1.39
N LEU A 17 -21.90 -5.71 1.17
CA LEU A 17 -21.29 -4.44 0.74
C LEU A 17 -21.63 -4.08 -0.71
N PHE A 18 -22.30 -4.97 -1.44
CA PHE A 18 -22.69 -4.82 -2.82
C PHE A 18 -24.20 -5.02 -2.97
N ASN A 19 -24.82 -4.33 -3.92
CA ASN A 19 -26.22 -4.60 -4.27
C ASN A 19 -26.31 -5.84 -5.20
N PRO A 20 -27.50 -6.44 -5.39
CA PRO A 20 -27.63 -7.65 -6.22
C PRO A 20 -27.12 -7.49 -7.66
N ARG A 21 -27.25 -6.31 -8.27
CA ARG A 21 -26.75 -6.03 -9.62
C ARG A 21 -25.22 -5.94 -9.64
N GLN A 22 -24.62 -5.25 -8.67
CA GLN A 22 -23.17 -5.19 -8.50
C GLN A 22 -22.58 -6.59 -8.29
N LEU A 23 -23.21 -7.40 -7.42
CA LEU A 23 -22.78 -8.78 -7.18
C LEU A 23 -22.86 -9.64 -8.44
N LEU A 24 -23.91 -9.48 -9.25
CA LEU A 24 -24.01 -10.18 -10.53
C LEU A 24 -22.85 -9.78 -11.45
N CYS A 25 -22.59 -8.48 -11.63
CA CYS A 25 -21.50 -8.01 -12.48
C CYS A 25 -20.12 -8.49 -12.01
N HIS A 26 -19.82 -8.36 -10.71
CA HIS A 26 -18.54 -8.77 -10.14
C HIS A 26 -18.38 -10.29 -10.15
N GLY A 27 -19.44 -11.03 -9.81
CA GLY A 27 -19.48 -12.49 -9.87
C GLY A 27 -19.22 -13.02 -11.27
N THR A 28 -19.89 -12.46 -12.29
CA THR A 28 -19.65 -12.83 -13.68
C THR A 28 -18.22 -12.50 -14.12
N SER A 29 -17.61 -11.40 -13.65
CA SER A 29 -16.21 -11.10 -14.00
C SER A 29 -15.23 -12.11 -13.41
N VAL A 30 -15.52 -12.64 -12.22
CA VAL A 30 -14.73 -13.71 -11.60
C VAL A 30 -14.92 -15.02 -12.36
N GLU A 31 -16.12 -15.33 -12.83
CA GLU A 31 -16.40 -16.50 -13.67
C GLU A 31 -15.60 -16.42 -14.97
N VAL A 32 -15.71 -15.30 -15.70
CA VAL A 32 -14.97 -15.06 -16.95
C VAL A 32 -13.45 -15.14 -16.72
N PHE A 33 -12.94 -14.56 -15.63
CA PHE A 33 -11.53 -14.67 -15.26
C PHE A 33 -11.08 -16.14 -15.14
N ARG A 34 -11.88 -16.97 -14.47
CA ARG A 34 -11.57 -18.39 -14.26
C ARG A 34 -11.65 -19.19 -15.54
N GLU A 35 -12.64 -18.93 -16.39
CA GLU A 35 -12.76 -19.56 -17.71
C GLU A 35 -11.55 -19.25 -18.58
N LEU A 36 -11.05 -18.01 -18.53
CA LEU A 36 -9.83 -17.62 -19.24
C LEU A 36 -8.60 -18.33 -18.67
N LEU A 37 -8.48 -18.41 -17.34
CA LEU A 37 -7.37 -19.10 -16.68
C LEU A 37 -7.35 -20.59 -17.03
N GLU A 38 -8.49 -21.28 -16.89
CA GLU A 38 -8.63 -22.71 -17.21
C GLU A 38 -8.30 -22.97 -18.68
N LYS A 39 -8.70 -22.07 -19.58
CA LYS A 39 -8.35 -22.18 -21.00
C LYS A 39 -6.84 -22.12 -21.24
N GLU A 40 -6.13 -21.18 -20.61
CA GLU A 40 -4.66 -21.06 -20.74
C GLU A 40 -3.93 -22.26 -20.10
N GLU A 41 -4.46 -22.79 -18.99
CA GLU A 41 -3.97 -24.02 -18.36
C GLU A 41 -4.10 -25.22 -19.29
N LEU A 42 -5.28 -25.41 -19.90
CA LEU A 42 -5.55 -26.51 -20.84
C LEU A 42 -4.71 -26.40 -22.12
N GLN A 43 -4.37 -25.18 -22.55
CA GLN A 43 -3.52 -24.94 -23.71
C GLN A 43 -2.02 -25.09 -23.39
N GLY A 44 -1.65 -25.14 -22.11
CA GLY A 44 -0.24 -25.21 -21.68
C GLY A 44 0.52 -23.89 -21.92
N THR A 45 -0.18 -22.76 -22.00
CA THR A 45 0.36 -21.42 -22.27
C THR A 45 0.55 -20.58 -21.01
N LEU A 46 0.27 -21.17 -19.84
CA LEU A 46 0.41 -20.53 -18.53
C LEU A 46 1.88 -20.49 -18.07
N ASP A 47 2.71 -19.71 -18.75
CA ASP A 47 4.04 -19.35 -18.28
C ASP A 47 3.98 -18.26 -17.18
N GLU A 48 5.12 -17.95 -16.55
CA GLU A 48 5.16 -16.94 -15.48
C GLU A 48 4.75 -15.53 -15.94
N THR A 49 4.90 -15.21 -17.22
CA THR A 49 4.44 -13.92 -17.77
C THR A 49 2.92 -13.90 -17.86
N THR A 50 2.32 -14.99 -18.36
CA THR A 50 0.87 -15.15 -18.43
C THR A 50 0.25 -15.17 -17.02
N LYS A 51 0.86 -15.87 -16.06
CA LYS A 51 0.41 -15.83 -14.65
C LYS A 51 0.44 -14.42 -14.08
N ALA A 52 1.54 -13.69 -14.27
CA ALA A 52 1.64 -12.29 -13.85
C ALA A 52 0.55 -11.42 -14.51
N ALA A 53 0.24 -11.64 -15.79
CA ALA A 53 -0.84 -10.95 -16.47
C ALA A 53 -2.21 -11.22 -15.82
N PHE A 54 -2.49 -12.46 -15.41
CA PHE A 54 -3.71 -12.77 -14.63
C PHE A 54 -3.71 -12.08 -13.27
N ILE A 55 -2.57 -11.92 -12.59
CA ILE A 55 -2.51 -11.15 -11.35
C ILE A 55 -2.87 -9.68 -11.59
N TYR A 56 -2.30 -9.04 -12.60
CA TYR A 56 -2.68 -7.66 -12.93
C TYR A 56 -4.14 -7.54 -13.37
N LEU A 57 -4.69 -8.52 -14.08
CA LEU A 57 -6.11 -8.56 -14.41
C LEU A 57 -6.96 -8.64 -13.14
N SER A 58 -6.56 -9.42 -12.14
CA SER A 58 -7.25 -9.46 -10.84
C SER A 58 -7.26 -8.10 -10.14
N PHE A 59 -6.16 -7.33 -10.23
CA PHE A 59 -6.10 -5.97 -9.69
C PHE A 59 -7.01 -4.99 -10.45
N ALA A 60 -7.18 -5.17 -11.76
CA ALA A 60 -8.15 -4.39 -12.52
C ALA A 60 -9.59 -4.68 -12.05
N LEU A 61 -9.93 -5.94 -11.77
CA LEU A 61 -11.24 -6.31 -11.20
C LEU A 61 -11.44 -5.69 -9.80
N ASP A 62 -10.43 -5.76 -8.94
CA ASP A 62 -10.44 -5.13 -7.61
C ASP A 62 -10.57 -3.60 -7.67
N LYS A 63 -9.94 -2.97 -8.66
CA LYS A 63 -10.10 -1.54 -8.90
C LYS A 63 -11.55 -1.21 -9.23
N LEU A 64 -12.24 -2.03 -10.03
CA LEU A 64 -13.67 -1.84 -10.26
C LEU A 64 -14.49 -2.07 -8.99
N LEU A 65 -14.18 -3.11 -8.20
CA LEU A 65 -14.84 -3.37 -6.91
C LEU A 65 -14.75 -2.13 -5.98
N ASN A 66 -13.59 -1.49 -5.91
CA ASN A 66 -13.38 -0.28 -5.11
C ASN A 66 -14.27 0.90 -5.57
N TYR A 67 -14.52 1.03 -6.88
CA TYR A 67 -15.36 2.09 -7.45
C TYR A 67 -16.81 1.65 -7.71
N ASN A 68 -17.19 0.45 -7.25
CA ASN A 68 -18.48 -0.13 -7.55
C ASN A 68 -18.98 -1.02 -6.41
N SER A 69 -19.10 -0.41 -5.23
CA SER A 69 -19.73 -0.99 -4.05
C SER A 69 -20.90 -0.13 -3.59
N ARG A 70 -21.61 -0.56 -2.53
CA ARG A 70 -22.64 0.27 -1.86
C ARG A 70 -22.05 1.40 -1.01
N MET A 71 -20.72 1.55 -1.00
CA MET A 71 -19.99 2.64 -0.34
C MET A 71 -19.34 3.59 -1.34
N SER A 72 -19.41 3.29 -2.65
CA SER A 72 -18.96 4.22 -3.69
C SER A 72 -19.96 5.37 -3.80
N VAL A 73 -19.51 6.61 -3.64
CA VAL A 73 -20.37 7.81 -3.65
C VAL A 73 -20.11 8.68 -4.87
N TRP A 74 -21.06 9.56 -5.23
CA TRP A 74 -20.80 10.59 -6.23
C TRP A 74 -19.90 11.68 -5.65
N MET A 75 -18.86 12.08 -6.39
CA MET A 75 -17.99 13.21 -6.06
C MET A 75 -18.39 14.43 -6.92
N PRO A 76 -19.15 15.40 -6.37
CA PRO A 76 -19.71 16.49 -7.17
C PRO A 76 -18.65 17.40 -7.78
N THR A 77 -17.52 17.60 -7.10
CA THR A 77 -16.44 18.51 -7.55
C THR A 77 -15.73 18.05 -8.81
N ARG A 78 -15.74 16.74 -9.07
CA ARG A 78 -15.08 16.13 -10.23
C ARG A 78 -16.07 15.44 -11.17
N GLU A 79 -17.34 15.40 -10.80
CA GLU A 79 -18.40 14.70 -11.53
C GLU A 79 -18.04 13.24 -11.87
N VAL A 80 -17.51 12.53 -10.87
CA VAL A 80 -17.14 11.11 -11.00
C VAL A 80 -17.57 10.32 -9.78
N VAL A 81 -17.59 8.99 -9.91
CA VAL A 81 -17.74 8.07 -8.77
C VAL A 81 -16.45 8.08 -7.95
N ALA A 82 -16.57 8.28 -6.64
CA ALA A 82 -15.49 8.13 -5.68
C ALA A 82 -15.33 6.67 -5.26
N ASN A 83 -14.10 6.30 -4.92
CA ASN A 83 -13.79 4.98 -4.41
C ASN A 83 -14.37 4.73 -3.01
N THR A 84 -14.50 3.46 -2.65
CA THR A 84 -15.07 2.95 -1.40
C THR A 84 -14.34 3.50 -0.17
N PHE A 85 -13.01 3.66 -0.26
CA PHE A 85 -12.15 4.05 0.86
C PHE A 85 -11.72 5.51 0.82
N ASN A 86 -12.57 6.41 0.30
CA ASN A 86 -12.28 7.85 0.31
C ASN A 86 -12.08 8.44 1.73
N ARG A 87 -12.49 7.70 2.76
CA ARG A 87 -12.35 7.99 4.20
C ARG A 87 -11.50 6.99 4.97
N HIS A 88 -10.90 6.01 4.28
CA HIS A 88 -10.15 4.89 4.88
C HIS A 88 -10.96 4.08 5.92
N ASP A 89 -12.27 3.94 5.71
CA ASP A 89 -13.16 3.18 6.61
C ASP A 89 -14.28 2.46 5.85
N PHE A 90 -15.12 1.73 6.60
CA PHE A 90 -16.34 1.08 6.10
C PHE A 90 -17.60 1.87 6.48
N ALA A 91 -17.54 3.20 6.52
CA ALA A 91 -18.67 4.02 6.93
C ALA A 91 -19.90 3.79 6.04
N PHE A 92 -21.06 3.71 6.68
CA PHE A 92 -22.33 3.56 5.97
C PHE A 92 -22.64 4.78 5.10
N CYS A 93 -23.00 4.53 3.84
CA CYS A 93 -23.40 5.55 2.89
C CYS A 93 -24.91 5.48 2.63
N TRP A 94 -25.63 6.59 2.85
CA TRP A 94 -27.08 6.69 2.64
C TRP A 94 -27.48 6.62 1.16
N SER A 95 -26.61 7.13 0.30
CA SER A 95 -26.77 7.07 -1.15
C SER A 95 -25.43 6.67 -1.75
N TYR A 96 -25.47 5.71 -2.66
CA TYR A 96 -24.30 5.23 -3.39
C TYR A 96 -24.49 5.49 -4.88
N ALA A 97 -23.39 5.76 -5.56
CA ALA A 97 -23.30 5.84 -7.01
C ALA A 97 -22.79 4.50 -7.54
N GLU A 98 -23.24 4.12 -8.73
CA GLU A 98 -22.76 2.93 -9.40
C GLU A 98 -22.13 3.31 -10.73
N MET A 99 -20.85 2.96 -10.91
CA MET A 99 -20.23 3.04 -12.22
C MET A 99 -20.83 1.94 -13.12
N ALA A 100 -21.34 2.30 -14.30
CA ALA A 100 -21.87 1.30 -15.22
C ALA A 100 -20.74 0.43 -15.79
N PRO A 101 -20.71 -0.90 -15.54
CA PRO A 101 -19.55 -1.72 -15.89
C PRO A 101 -19.34 -1.91 -17.41
N LEU A 102 -20.40 -1.79 -18.19
CA LEU A 102 -20.45 -2.13 -19.62
C LEU A 102 -20.44 -0.91 -20.56
N ILE A 103 -20.32 0.30 -20.03
CA ILE A 103 -20.18 1.48 -20.88
C ILE A 103 -18.75 1.53 -21.41
N THR A 104 -18.60 1.55 -22.73
CA THR A 104 -17.29 1.66 -23.40
C THR A 104 -16.50 2.85 -22.85
N GLY A 105 -15.24 2.61 -22.50
CA GLY A 105 -14.34 3.60 -21.91
C GLY A 105 -14.56 3.88 -20.42
N LEU A 106 -15.59 3.29 -19.79
CA LEU A 106 -15.84 3.31 -18.34
C LEU A 106 -15.80 1.87 -17.80
N GLY A 107 -16.13 1.68 -16.52
CA GLY A 107 -16.30 0.34 -15.95
C GLY A 107 -15.01 -0.49 -16.05
N TYR A 108 -15.11 -1.66 -16.68
CA TYR A 108 -13.97 -2.54 -16.91
C TYR A 108 -12.92 -1.94 -17.85
N ASP A 109 -13.32 -1.26 -18.93
CA ASP A 109 -12.39 -0.64 -19.88
C ASP A 109 -11.49 0.37 -19.16
N TRP A 110 -12.10 1.21 -18.31
CA TRP A 110 -11.37 2.17 -17.49
C TRP A 110 -10.44 1.48 -16.48
N ALA A 111 -10.94 0.46 -15.77
CA ALA A 111 -10.15 -0.23 -14.75
C ALA A 111 -8.92 -0.92 -15.37
N ILE A 112 -9.12 -1.64 -16.48
CA ILE A 112 -8.06 -2.32 -17.23
C ILE A 112 -7.07 -1.31 -17.80
N ALA A 113 -7.55 -0.22 -18.42
CA ALA A 113 -6.68 0.82 -18.96
C ALA A 113 -5.82 1.50 -17.88
N GLN A 114 -6.39 1.77 -16.70
CA GLN A 114 -5.65 2.33 -15.59
C GLN A 114 -4.59 1.36 -15.04
N THR A 115 -4.92 0.08 -14.91
CA THR A 115 -3.95 -0.94 -14.50
C THR A 115 -2.83 -1.09 -15.54
N GLY A 116 -3.18 -1.09 -16.84
CA GLY A 116 -2.22 -1.09 -17.94
C GLY A 116 -1.26 0.10 -17.87
N LYS A 117 -1.78 1.30 -17.62
CA LYS A 117 -0.94 2.50 -17.43
C LYS A 117 0.04 2.35 -16.27
N CYS A 118 -0.40 1.79 -15.13
CA CYS A 118 0.51 1.54 -14.00
C CYS A 118 1.63 0.56 -14.37
N ILE A 119 1.31 -0.48 -15.13
CA ILE A 119 2.31 -1.44 -15.61
C ILE A 119 3.30 -0.77 -16.58
N GLU A 120 2.82 0.08 -17.50
CA GLU A 120 3.67 0.86 -18.39
C GLU A 120 4.64 1.75 -17.61
N GLU A 121 4.17 2.48 -16.59
CA GLU A 121 5.02 3.32 -15.74
C GLU A 121 6.07 2.49 -14.98
N LEU A 122 5.72 1.29 -14.49
CA LEU A 122 6.67 0.38 -13.85
C LEU A 122 7.71 -0.18 -14.82
N ILE A 123 7.31 -0.48 -16.06
CA ILE A 123 8.24 -0.90 -17.11
C ILE A 123 9.19 0.25 -17.44
N GLU A 124 8.69 1.49 -17.54
CA GLU A 124 9.54 2.66 -17.84
C GLU A 124 10.61 2.85 -16.77
N LEU A 125 10.23 2.66 -15.50
CA LEU A 125 11.15 2.74 -14.36
C LEU A 125 12.18 1.61 -14.34
N SER A 126 11.78 0.39 -14.66
CA SER A 126 12.64 -0.81 -14.57
C SER A 126 13.44 -1.11 -15.85
N ARG A 127 12.99 -0.57 -16.99
CA ARG A 127 13.57 -0.76 -18.34
C ARG A 127 13.68 0.58 -19.08
N PRO A 128 14.58 1.48 -18.64
CA PRO A 128 14.75 2.80 -19.26
C PRO A 128 15.26 2.72 -20.71
N ASP A 129 15.74 1.55 -21.14
CA ASP A 129 16.15 1.27 -22.50
C ASP A 129 14.98 1.06 -23.48
N ILE A 130 13.77 0.80 -22.96
CA ILE A 130 12.57 0.63 -23.77
C ILE A 130 11.83 1.97 -23.87
N ASP A 131 11.73 2.52 -25.07
CA ASP A 131 10.83 3.64 -25.35
C ASP A 131 9.39 3.13 -25.47
N ILE A 132 8.69 3.10 -24.34
CA ILE A 132 7.31 2.59 -24.26
C ILE A 132 6.37 3.38 -25.17
N LYS A 133 6.56 4.71 -25.29
CA LYS A 133 5.71 5.57 -26.12
C LYS A 133 5.83 5.19 -27.60
N LYS A 134 7.02 4.82 -28.06
CA LYS A 134 7.20 4.28 -29.42
C LYS A 134 6.66 2.86 -29.55
N ALA A 135 6.82 2.03 -28.54
CA ALA A 135 6.43 0.63 -28.58
C ALA A 135 4.90 0.42 -28.52
N SER A 136 4.17 1.23 -27.75
CA SER A 136 2.70 1.17 -27.63
C SER A 136 1.97 1.74 -28.86
N SER A 137 2.62 2.59 -29.66
CA SER A 137 2.00 3.31 -30.79
C SER A 137 1.55 2.45 -31.99
N LYS A 138 1.86 1.15 -32.03
CA LYS A 138 1.64 0.29 -33.22
C LYS A 138 0.61 -0.83 -33.06
N SER A 139 -0.26 -0.81 -32.04
CA SER A 139 -1.26 -1.86 -31.78
C SER A 139 -0.69 -3.29 -31.73
N LYS A 140 0.62 -3.43 -31.52
CA LYS A 140 1.31 -4.69 -31.31
C LYS A 140 1.53 -4.85 -29.81
N GLN A 141 1.27 -6.04 -29.28
CA GLN A 141 1.65 -6.39 -27.92
C GLN A 141 3.14 -6.07 -27.72
N LEU A 142 3.45 -5.40 -26.61
CA LEU A 142 4.82 -5.14 -26.21
C LEU A 142 5.48 -6.48 -25.88
N ASP A 143 6.51 -6.84 -26.63
CA ASP A 143 7.31 -8.02 -26.33
C ASP A 143 8.35 -7.68 -25.26
N LEU A 144 8.10 -8.11 -24.02
CA LEU A 144 9.03 -7.91 -22.90
C LEU A 144 10.28 -8.80 -22.99
N LYS A 145 10.30 -9.79 -23.90
CA LYS A 145 11.45 -10.68 -24.15
C LYS A 145 12.44 -10.06 -25.15
N LEU A 146 12.22 -8.82 -25.58
CA LEU A 146 13.16 -8.09 -26.43
C LEU A 146 14.53 -7.99 -25.76
N THR A 147 15.52 -8.59 -26.42
CA THR A 147 16.93 -8.50 -26.03
C THR A 147 17.48 -7.14 -26.44
N THR A 148 17.79 -6.33 -25.44
CA THR A 148 18.51 -5.06 -25.59
C THR A 148 19.88 -5.17 -24.93
N SER A 149 20.74 -4.17 -25.11
CA SER A 149 22.02 -4.08 -24.40
C SER A 149 21.88 -3.73 -22.92
N PHE A 150 20.65 -3.55 -22.41
CA PHE A 150 20.40 -3.21 -21.02
C PHE A 150 20.55 -4.44 -20.13
N THR A 151 21.41 -4.30 -19.12
CA THR A 151 21.54 -5.31 -18.06
C THR A 151 20.80 -4.78 -16.86
N CYS A 152 19.73 -5.46 -16.47
CA CYS A 152 18.98 -5.13 -15.26
C CYS A 152 19.94 -5.19 -14.05
N PRO A 153 19.93 -4.20 -13.14
CA PRO A 153 20.66 -4.33 -11.89
C PRO A 153 20.14 -5.55 -11.11
N ASN A 154 20.95 -6.09 -10.20
CA ASN A 154 20.49 -7.18 -9.35
C ASN A 154 19.40 -6.65 -8.42
N ILE A 155 18.18 -7.16 -8.57
CA ILE A 155 17.02 -6.78 -7.75
C ILE A 155 16.60 -8.02 -6.97
N THR A 156 16.51 -7.89 -5.65
CA THR A 156 15.97 -8.92 -4.76
C THR A 156 14.65 -8.43 -4.20
N ILE A 157 13.59 -9.24 -4.35
CA ILE A 157 12.25 -8.95 -3.85
C ILE A 157 11.92 -10.01 -2.81
N THR A 158 11.56 -9.57 -1.61
CA THR A 158 11.15 -10.44 -0.50
C THR A 158 9.77 -10.03 0.00
N ASN A 159 9.04 -11.00 0.57
CA ASN A 159 7.76 -10.77 1.23
C ASN A 159 7.90 -11.21 2.70
N ASP A 160 8.56 -10.37 3.48
CA ASP A 160 8.83 -10.60 4.91
C ASP A 160 8.39 -9.37 5.72
N SER A 161 8.29 -9.55 7.04
CA SER A 161 7.98 -8.45 7.95
C SER A 161 9.12 -7.45 8.03
N GLY A 162 8.80 -6.16 8.10
CA GLY A 162 9.79 -5.08 8.27
C GLY A 162 10.50 -5.10 9.63
N ASP A 163 9.96 -5.85 10.60
CA ASP A 163 10.58 -6.09 11.92
C ASP A 163 11.36 -7.40 12.00
N ASN A 164 11.57 -8.09 10.87
CA ASN A 164 12.34 -9.33 10.81
C ASN A 164 13.02 -9.53 9.44
N LEU A 165 14.16 -8.86 9.24
CA LEU A 165 14.90 -8.87 7.97
C LEU A 165 16.00 -9.94 7.94
N VAL A 166 15.67 -11.18 8.31
CA VAL A 166 16.64 -12.29 8.48
C VAL A 166 17.39 -12.68 7.22
N HIS A 167 16.86 -12.34 6.05
CA HIS A 167 17.52 -12.56 4.76
C HIS A 167 18.64 -11.54 4.49
N LEU A 168 18.83 -10.54 5.35
CA LEU A 168 19.89 -9.53 5.26
C LEU A 168 20.88 -9.69 6.42
N GLU A 169 22.17 -9.67 6.07
CA GLU A 169 23.27 -9.68 7.03
C GLU A 169 23.36 -8.35 7.80
N ASP A 170 23.96 -8.38 8.98
CA ASP A 170 24.23 -7.19 9.78
C ASP A 170 25.15 -6.22 9.02
N SER A 171 24.86 -4.91 9.09
CA SER A 171 25.67 -3.86 8.43
C SER A 171 25.93 -4.10 6.94
N SER A 172 24.95 -4.65 6.21
CA SER A 172 25.07 -5.00 4.79
C SER A 172 24.49 -3.94 3.84
N VAL A 173 23.59 -3.08 4.33
CA VAL A 173 22.82 -2.15 3.51
C VAL A 173 23.36 -0.72 3.63
N ASP A 174 23.55 -0.05 2.49
CA ASP A 174 24.03 1.34 2.41
C ASP A 174 22.93 2.36 2.74
N ALA A 175 21.68 2.07 2.35
CA ALA A 175 20.56 2.95 2.60
C ALA A 175 19.27 2.16 2.85
N VAL A 176 18.51 2.57 3.86
CA VAL A 176 17.14 2.11 4.11
C VAL A 176 16.20 3.28 3.83
N VAL A 177 15.26 3.07 2.91
CA VAL A 177 14.25 4.07 2.54
C VAL A 177 12.89 3.42 2.72
N PHE A 178 12.06 3.96 3.60
CA PHE A 178 10.72 3.41 3.83
C PHE A 178 9.69 4.48 4.23
N ASP A 179 8.43 4.19 3.92
CA ASP A 179 7.25 4.99 4.26
C ASP A 179 6.43 4.21 5.31
N PRO A 180 6.52 4.58 6.60
CA PRO A 180 5.89 3.82 7.67
C PRO A 180 4.36 4.02 7.69
N PRO A 181 3.61 3.07 8.29
CA PRO A 181 2.24 3.33 8.68
C PRO A 181 2.13 4.48 9.70
N TYR A 182 1.24 5.43 9.41
CA TYR A 182 0.96 6.60 10.27
C TYR A 182 -0.08 6.26 11.32
N TYR A 183 0.38 5.73 12.46
CA TYR A 183 -0.40 5.52 13.68
C TYR A 183 -1.78 4.86 13.43
N ASP A 184 -2.89 5.61 13.58
CA ASP A 184 -4.27 5.13 13.39
C ASP A 184 -4.96 5.69 12.12
N ASN A 185 -4.19 6.27 11.20
CA ASN A 185 -4.71 6.92 9.99
C ASN A 185 -5.33 5.94 8.97
N VAL A 186 -4.74 4.74 8.83
CA VAL A 186 -5.21 3.69 7.92
C VAL A 186 -5.04 2.33 8.59
N MET A 187 -6.13 1.57 8.69
CA MET A 187 -6.11 0.18 9.16
C MET A 187 -5.99 -0.76 7.95
N TYR A 188 -4.78 -0.89 7.38
CA TYR A 188 -4.58 -1.57 6.09
C TYR A 188 -5.12 -2.99 6.12
N ALA A 189 -4.82 -3.78 7.16
CA ALA A 189 -5.30 -5.15 7.23
C ALA A 189 -6.84 -5.23 7.16
N GLU A 190 -7.54 -4.37 7.88
CA GLU A 190 -9.01 -4.34 7.87
C GLU A 190 -9.57 -3.93 6.50
N LEU A 191 -9.02 -2.89 5.88
CA LEU A 191 -9.48 -2.44 4.57
C LEU A 191 -9.14 -3.45 3.47
N SER A 192 -7.96 -4.07 3.55
CA SER A 192 -7.51 -5.10 2.61
C SER A 192 -8.40 -6.33 2.60
N ASP A 193 -9.14 -6.64 3.67
CA ASP A 193 -10.10 -7.75 3.65
C ASP A 193 -11.17 -7.58 2.56
N PHE A 194 -11.56 -6.34 2.26
CA PHE A 194 -12.50 -6.04 1.18
C PHE A 194 -12.01 -6.61 -0.15
N PHE A 195 -10.72 -6.47 -0.45
CA PHE A 195 -10.08 -6.98 -1.66
C PHE A 195 -9.73 -8.45 -1.53
N TYR A 196 -9.15 -8.85 -0.40
CA TYR A 196 -8.62 -10.20 -0.15
C TYR A 196 -9.67 -11.28 -0.36
N VAL A 197 -10.94 -11.04 0.00
CA VAL A 197 -12.01 -12.01 -0.26
C VAL A 197 -12.30 -12.18 -1.75
N TRP A 198 -12.17 -11.14 -2.57
CA TRP A 198 -12.33 -11.24 -4.03
C TRP A 198 -11.08 -11.80 -4.71
N LEU A 199 -9.88 -11.37 -4.30
CA LEU A 199 -8.62 -11.90 -4.81
C LEU A 199 -8.49 -13.41 -4.61
N LYS A 200 -9.00 -13.96 -3.50
CA LYS A 200 -9.09 -15.42 -3.31
C LYS A 200 -9.87 -16.16 -4.39
N ARG A 201 -10.74 -15.45 -5.11
CA ARG A 201 -11.56 -16.02 -6.19
C ARG A 201 -10.92 -15.82 -7.57
N THR A 202 -9.85 -15.04 -7.67
CA THR A 202 -9.12 -14.70 -8.90
C THR A 202 -7.63 -15.01 -8.73
N ALA A 203 -6.83 -14.07 -8.20
CA ALA A 203 -5.40 -14.24 -7.94
C ALA A 203 -5.06 -15.51 -7.14
N GLY A 204 -5.91 -15.92 -6.19
CA GLY A 204 -5.73 -17.14 -5.41
C GLY A 204 -5.85 -18.45 -6.19
N TYR A 205 -6.34 -18.41 -7.42
CA TYR A 205 -6.30 -19.56 -8.35
C TYR A 205 -4.98 -19.61 -9.12
N VAL A 206 -4.26 -18.49 -9.21
CA VAL A 206 -2.98 -18.39 -9.91
C VAL A 206 -1.82 -18.68 -8.95
N TYR A 207 -1.82 -18.08 -7.75
CA TYR A 207 -0.81 -18.25 -6.71
C TYR A 207 -1.47 -18.58 -5.35
N PRO A 208 -2.01 -19.80 -5.17
CA PRO A 208 -2.77 -20.19 -3.97
C PRO A 208 -1.98 -20.05 -2.66
N GLU A 209 -0.66 -20.13 -2.71
CA GLU A 209 0.25 -20.01 -1.57
C GLU A 209 0.13 -18.66 -0.84
N PHE A 210 -0.25 -17.57 -1.53
CA PHE A 210 -0.44 -16.25 -0.93
C PHE A 210 -1.82 -16.06 -0.29
N PHE A 211 -2.72 -17.03 -0.44
CA PHE A 211 -4.14 -16.91 -0.11
C PHE A 211 -4.63 -17.94 0.90
N THR A 212 -3.72 -18.39 1.77
CA THR A 212 -3.96 -19.47 2.76
C THR A 212 -4.77 -19.03 3.98
N ARG A 213 -4.77 -17.73 4.32
CA ARG A 213 -5.48 -17.21 5.50
C ARG A 213 -6.95 -16.98 5.22
N GLN A 214 -7.78 -17.07 6.27
CA GLN A 214 -9.20 -16.72 6.17
C GLN A 214 -9.39 -15.22 5.88
N LEU A 215 -8.58 -14.37 6.49
CA LEU A 215 -8.55 -12.90 6.33
C LEU A 215 -7.10 -12.43 6.49
N THR A 216 -6.82 -11.16 6.17
CA THR A 216 -5.48 -10.58 6.32
C THR A 216 -5.04 -10.54 7.80
N ASP A 217 -3.75 -10.33 8.03
CA ASP A 217 -3.16 -10.33 9.37
C ASP A 217 -3.42 -9.01 10.12
N LYS A 218 -4.24 -9.04 11.17
CA LYS A 218 -4.47 -7.87 12.05
C LYS A 218 -3.56 -7.89 13.26
N GLU A 219 -2.92 -9.03 13.53
CA GLU A 219 -2.10 -9.21 14.72
C GLU A 219 -0.72 -8.61 14.52
N ASN A 220 -0.17 -8.71 13.30
CA ASN A 220 1.19 -8.30 12.98
C ASN A 220 1.30 -6.97 12.22
N GLU A 221 0.26 -6.14 12.24
CA GLU A 221 0.27 -4.83 11.57
C GLU A 221 0.81 -3.73 12.51
N ALA A 222 1.71 -2.89 12.00
CA ALA A 222 2.26 -1.76 12.76
C ALA A 222 1.33 -0.53 12.72
N VAL A 223 0.08 -0.67 13.19
CA VAL A 223 -0.90 0.42 13.30
C VAL A 223 -1.48 0.49 14.71
N ALA A 224 -1.87 1.67 15.16
CA ALA A 224 -2.50 1.86 16.46
C ALA A 224 -4.00 1.56 16.36
N ASN A 225 -4.39 0.29 16.42
CA ASN A 225 -5.79 -0.13 16.28
C ASN A 225 -6.47 -0.42 17.64
N PRO A 226 -7.37 0.47 18.14
CA PRO A 226 -8.09 0.21 19.39
C PRO A 226 -9.07 -0.95 19.33
N ALA A 227 -9.54 -1.34 18.13
CA ALA A 227 -10.47 -2.46 17.96
C ALA A 227 -9.82 -3.81 18.29
N LYS A 228 -8.48 -3.92 18.17
CA LYS A 228 -7.71 -5.11 18.60
C LYS A 228 -7.85 -5.37 20.10
N PHE A 229 -7.98 -4.31 20.90
CA PHE A 229 -8.07 -4.35 22.36
C PHE A 229 -9.51 -4.14 22.86
N GLN A 230 -10.51 -4.45 22.03
CA GLN A 230 -11.91 -4.26 22.37
C GLN A 230 -12.29 -5.04 23.64
N GLY A 231 -12.92 -4.36 24.59
CA GLY A 231 -13.30 -4.94 25.89
C GLY A 231 -12.22 -4.81 26.97
N GLU A 232 -11.02 -4.37 26.63
CA GLU A 232 -9.96 -4.09 27.59
C GLU A 232 -10.01 -2.66 28.14
N LYS A 233 -9.69 -2.51 29.43
CA LYS A 233 -9.61 -1.19 30.05
C LYS A 233 -8.41 -0.44 29.50
N GLY A 234 -8.66 0.67 28.81
CA GLY A 234 -7.59 1.48 28.21
C GLY A 234 -7.15 1.02 26.81
N ALA A 235 -8.05 0.40 26.03
CA ALA A 235 -7.81 -0.05 24.66
C ALA A 235 -7.01 0.92 23.78
N LYS A 236 -7.29 2.23 23.85
CA LYS A 236 -6.54 3.24 23.09
C LYS A 236 -5.07 3.30 23.51
N ALA A 237 -4.77 3.25 24.81
CA ALA A 237 -3.40 3.27 25.32
C ALA A 237 -2.66 1.95 25.01
N LEU A 238 -3.36 0.82 25.03
CA LEU A 238 -2.81 -0.47 24.61
C LEU A 238 -2.46 -0.47 23.12
N ALA A 239 -3.32 0.10 22.27
CA ALA A 239 -3.06 0.29 20.85
C ALA A 239 -1.87 1.21 20.58
N THR A 240 -1.75 2.32 21.31
CA THR A 240 -0.57 3.20 21.26
C THR A 240 0.71 2.41 21.57
N LYS A 241 0.66 1.60 22.63
CA LYS A 241 1.81 0.82 23.08
C LYS A 241 2.20 -0.27 22.06
N ASP A 242 1.24 -1.03 21.54
CA ASP A 242 1.48 -2.05 20.51
C ASP A 242 2.09 -1.44 19.24
N TYR A 243 1.59 -0.28 18.80
CA TYR A 243 2.20 0.46 17.69
C TYR A 243 3.65 0.86 17.98
N GLN A 244 3.91 1.45 19.15
CA GLN A 244 5.26 1.87 19.54
C GLN A 244 6.23 0.70 19.61
N GLU A 245 5.82 -0.45 20.17
CA GLU A 245 6.64 -1.66 20.25
C GLU A 245 6.95 -2.21 18.85
N ARG A 246 5.98 -2.23 17.93
CA ARG A 246 6.18 -2.68 16.54
C ARG A 246 7.13 -1.77 15.78
N MET A 247 6.89 -0.46 15.82
CA MET A 247 7.76 0.51 15.17
C MET A 247 9.17 0.46 15.75
N ALA A 248 9.33 0.28 17.07
CA ALA A 248 10.63 0.11 17.70
C ALA A 248 11.38 -1.11 17.14
N SER A 249 10.70 -2.25 16.99
CA SER A 249 11.28 -3.46 16.39
C SER A 249 11.69 -3.24 14.93
N ILE A 250 10.87 -2.56 14.13
CA ILE A 250 11.21 -2.18 12.75
C ILE A 250 12.47 -1.30 12.74
N PHE A 251 12.53 -0.27 13.59
CA PHE A 251 13.71 0.59 13.66
C PHE A 251 14.97 -0.15 14.14
N ALA A 252 14.84 -1.10 15.06
CA ALA A 252 15.93 -1.93 15.53
C ALA A 252 16.48 -2.82 14.41
N GLU A 253 15.60 -3.46 13.62
CA GLU A 253 16.02 -4.23 12.44
C GLU A 253 16.65 -3.34 11.37
N CYS A 254 16.07 -2.17 11.08
CA CYS A 254 16.68 -1.20 10.18
C CYS A 254 18.08 -0.82 10.66
N ARG A 255 18.29 -0.64 11.97
CA ARG A 255 19.60 -0.34 12.54
C ARG A 255 20.58 -1.51 12.38
N ARG A 256 20.12 -2.75 12.58
CA ARG A 256 20.94 -3.96 12.46
C ARG A 256 21.51 -4.12 11.05
N VAL A 257 20.66 -3.96 10.03
CA VAL A 257 21.07 -4.19 8.62
C VAL A 257 21.84 -3.01 8.01
N LEU A 258 21.69 -1.80 8.55
CA LEU A 258 22.33 -0.60 8.02
C LEU A 258 23.82 -0.53 8.43
N LYS A 259 24.69 -0.20 7.48
CA LYS A 259 26.11 0.09 7.73
C LYS A 259 26.30 1.24 8.73
N GLU A 260 27.47 1.31 9.36
CA GLU A 260 27.80 2.38 10.32
C GLU A 260 27.65 3.80 9.72
N ASP A 261 27.98 3.97 8.45
CA ASP A 261 27.87 5.21 7.67
C ASP A 261 26.65 5.24 6.73
N GLY A 262 25.74 4.27 6.86
CA GLY A 262 24.56 4.15 6.03
C GLY A 262 23.50 5.22 6.31
N ILE A 263 22.58 5.41 5.36
CA ILE A 263 21.55 6.44 5.40
C ILE A 263 20.18 5.82 5.68
N LEU A 264 19.48 6.31 6.71
CA LEU A 264 18.07 5.99 6.95
C LEU A 264 17.21 7.18 6.50
N THR A 265 16.33 6.94 5.52
CA THR A 265 15.33 7.91 5.06
C THR A 265 13.94 7.41 5.42
N LEU A 266 13.23 8.20 6.21
CA LEU A 266 11.83 7.99 6.55
C LEU A 266 10.99 8.97 5.74
N MET A 267 10.00 8.46 5.01
CA MET A 267 8.96 9.33 4.45
C MET A 267 8.02 9.78 5.57
N PHE A 268 7.70 11.06 5.61
CA PHE A 268 6.65 11.58 6.47
C PHE A 268 5.87 12.63 5.70
N THR A 269 4.61 12.34 5.40
CA THR A 269 3.71 13.33 4.79
C THR A 269 2.79 13.92 5.85
N HIS A 270 3.07 15.16 6.25
CA HIS A 270 2.06 16.01 6.86
C HIS A 270 1.06 16.45 5.76
N LYS A 271 -0.22 16.69 6.10
CA LYS A 271 -1.19 17.30 5.16
C LYS A 271 -0.81 18.74 4.73
N ALA A 272 0.34 19.25 5.16
CA ALA A 272 0.97 20.44 4.61
C ALA A 272 2.16 19.99 3.75
N GLN A 273 2.13 20.40 2.49
CA GLN A 273 3.07 20.09 1.41
C GLN A 273 4.54 19.97 1.87
N GLY A 274 5.14 18.79 1.71
CA GLY A 274 6.59 18.60 1.81
C GLY A 274 6.99 17.16 2.04
N VAL A 275 7.87 16.63 1.18
CA VAL A 275 8.72 15.49 1.54
C VAL A 275 9.88 16.08 2.33
N GLU A 276 9.85 15.95 3.66
CA GLU A 276 10.97 16.40 4.49
C GLU A 276 12.00 15.28 4.62
N VAL A 277 13.20 15.50 4.06
CA VAL A 277 14.40 14.78 4.48
C VAL A 277 14.77 15.38 5.84
N LEU A 278 14.27 14.74 6.90
CA LEU A 278 14.35 15.10 8.32
C LEU A 278 15.37 16.21 8.69
N PRO A 279 14.93 17.46 8.90
CA PRO A 279 15.60 18.37 9.82
C PRO A 279 15.24 18.04 11.28
N VAL A 280 16.10 18.46 12.19
CA VAL A 280 16.19 18.05 13.60
C VAL A 280 14.95 18.48 14.42
N SER A 281 14.48 17.61 15.33
CA SER A 281 13.25 17.78 16.13
C SER A 281 13.15 19.09 16.95
N ILE A 282 11.93 19.42 17.41
CA ILE A 282 11.56 20.55 18.29
C ILE A 282 12.47 20.71 19.52
N THR A 283 12.97 19.59 20.06
CA THR A 283 13.93 19.59 21.17
C THR A 283 15.23 20.33 20.85
N TYR A 284 15.50 20.59 19.56
CA TYR A 284 16.71 21.23 19.05
C TYR A 284 16.47 22.64 18.47
N THR A 285 15.25 22.96 18.02
CA THR A 285 14.94 24.25 17.40
C THR A 285 14.28 25.26 18.35
N GLY A 286 13.68 24.80 19.46
CA GLY A 286 13.13 25.68 20.48
C GLY A 286 11.92 26.53 20.05
N PHE A 287 11.33 26.26 18.88
CA PHE A 287 10.12 26.94 18.42
C PHE A 287 8.88 26.22 18.97
N ALA A 288 8.06 26.95 19.73
CA ALA A 288 6.77 26.48 20.21
C ALA A 288 5.79 26.43 19.02
N GLY A 289 5.35 25.23 18.64
CA GLY A 289 4.38 25.02 17.57
C GLY A 289 2.94 25.31 18.01
N GLU A 290 2.19 25.94 17.10
CA GLU A 290 0.80 26.39 17.23
C GLU A 290 -0.23 25.24 17.34
N GLU A 291 -1.38 25.52 17.97
CA GLU A 291 -2.48 24.57 18.20
C GLU A 291 -3.28 24.24 16.92
N GLY A 292 -3.65 22.95 16.73
CA GLY A 292 -4.51 22.48 15.63
C GLY A 292 -4.28 21.00 15.26
N GLU A 293 -4.80 20.54 14.11
CA GLU A 293 -4.54 19.19 13.53
C GLU A 293 -3.03 18.88 13.36
N VAL A 294 -2.21 19.94 13.31
CA VAL A 294 -0.74 19.90 13.32
C VAL A 294 -0.18 19.25 14.60
N ALA A 295 -0.91 19.33 15.72
CA ALA A 295 -0.47 18.80 17.02
C ALA A 295 -0.60 17.27 17.14
N GLU A 296 -1.48 16.62 16.36
CA GLU A 296 -1.62 15.15 16.37
C GLU A 296 -0.56 14.51 15.47
N ALA A 297 -0.32 15.09 14.29
CA ALA A 297 0.79 14.69 13.41
C ALA A 297 2.17 14.99 14.02
N ALA A 298 2.32 16.09 14.78
CA ALA A 298 3.54 16.37 15.54
C ALA A 298 3.80 15.32 16.63
N LYS A 299 2.76 14.75 17.25
CA LYS A 299 2.90 13.67 18.22
C LYS A 299 3.34 12.36 17.57
N ASP A 300 2.78 12.02 16.41
CA ASP A 300 3.21 10.83 15.66
C ASP A 300 4.67 10.97 15.22
N PHE A 301 5.07 12.14 14.74
CA PHE A 301 6.46 12.47 14.45
C PHE A 301 7.35 12.36 15.69
N ASP A 302 6.96 12.98 16.81
CA ASP A 302 7.73 12.95 18.05
C ASP A 302 7.89 11.52 18.58
N VAL A 303 6.88 10.66 18.41
CA VAL A 303 6.96 9.23 18.73
C VAL A 303 7.96 8.54 17.80
N LEU A 304 7.83 8.70 16.48
CA LEU A 304 8.73 8.07 15.51
C LEU A 304 10.19 8.52 15.69
N GLU A 305 10.42 9.81 15.88
CA GLU A 305 11.75 10.38 16.14
C GLU A 305 12.28 9.96 17.51
N SER A 306 11.45 9.83 18.54
CA SER A 306 11.88 9.28 19.84
C SER A 306 12.28 7.82 19.73
N LEU A 307 11.50 7.00 19.01
CA LEU A 307 11.81 5.59 18.76
C LEU A 307 13.09 5.43 17.94
N ARG A 308 13.25 6.24 16.89
CA ARG A 308 14.51 6.33 16.13
C ARG A 308 15.66 6.72 17.04
N ARG A 309 15.53 7.77 17.87
CA ARG A 309 16.62 8.16 18.78
C ARG A 309 16.98 7.06 19.75
N LEU A 310 16.01 6.35 20.31
CA LEU A 310 16.27 5.20 21.18
C LEU A 310 17.04 4.11 20.43
N ALA A 311 16.61 3.73 19.23
CA ALA A 311 17.27 2.71 18.42
C ALA A 311 18.69 3.11 17.95
N PHE A 312 18.96 4.42 17.83
CA PHE A 312 20.23 4.95 17.33
C PHE A 312 21.02 5.74 18.42
N SER A 313 20.69 5.54 19.71
CA SER A 313 21.21 6.36 20.83
C SER A 313 22.67 6.10 21.19
N GLU A 314 23.28 5.01 20.73
CA GLU A 314 24.72 4.82 20.83
C GLU A 314 25.44 5.58 19.69
N LYS A 315 25.62 6.88 19.91
CA LYS A 315 26.48 7.82 19.15
C LYS A 315 26.47 7.66 17.62
N VAL A 316 25.41 8.13 16.96
CA VAL A 316 25.51 8.49 15.55
C VAL A 316 26.34 9.77 15.43
N ALA A 317 27.55 9.67 14.86
CA ALA A 317 28.34 10.83 14.50
C ALA A 317 27.57 11.69 13.48
N ARG A 318 27.79 13.00 13.52
CA ARG A 318 27.09 13.96 12.64
C ARG A 318 27.27 13.54 11.16
N PRO A 319 26.20 13.47 10.34
CA PRO A 319 26.32 13.11 8.93
C PRO A 319 27.26 14.08 8.21
N LYS A 320 28.28 13.59 7.51
CA LYS A 320 29.23 14.43 6.73
C LYS A 320 28.54 15.36 5.73
N GLN A 321 27.36 15.00 5.21
CA GLN A 321 26.58 15.86 4.31
C GLN A 321 26.08 17.16 4.97
N LEU A 322 25.86 17.19 6.30
CA LEU A 322 25.52 18.43 7.02
C LEU A 322 26.72 19.37 7.14
N GLU A 323 27.95 18.85 7.22
CA GLU A 323 29.17 19.67 7.20
C GLU A 323 29.38 20.34 5.84
N LEU A 324 29.05 19.63 4.75
CA LEU A 324 29.10 20.17 3.39
C LEU A 324 28.09 21.32 3.18
N TRP A 325 26.90 21.22 3.77
CA TRP A 325 25.88 22.28 3.66
C TRP A 325 26.21 23.53 4.49
N LEU A 326 26.79 23.35 5.68
CA LEU A 326 27.26 24.47 6.52
C LEU A 326 28.41 25.25 5.88
N ASN A 327 29.30 24.57 5.13
CA ASN A 327 30.40 25.23 4.42
C ASN A 327 29.93 26.04 3.20
N ILE A 328 28.74 25.79 2.67
CA ILE A 328 28.17 26.54 1.54
C ILE A 328 27.58 27.90 1.99
N GLN A 329 27.24 28.07 3.27
CA GLN A 329 26.74 29.35 3.80
C GLN A 329 27.83 30.32 4.30
N ILE A 330 29.10 29.91 4.29
CA ILE A 330 30.25 30.73 4.74
C ILE A 330 31.13 31.17 3.54
N ALA A 331 30.72 30.87 2.30
CA ALA A 331 31.41 31.31 1.07
C ALA A 331 30.74 32.54 0.43
#